data_AF-A0A317RCX6-F1
#
_entry.id   AF-A0A317RCX6-F1
#
_cell.length_a   1.000
_cell.length_b   1.000
_cell.length_c   1.000
_cell.angle_alpha   90.00
_cell.angle_beta   90.00
_cell.angle_gamma   90.00
#
_symmetry.space_group_name_H-M   'P 1'
#
loop_
_entity.id
_entity.type
_entity.pdbx_description
1 polymer ?
#
loop_
_entity_poly.entity_id
_entity_poly.type
_entity_poly.pdbx_seq_one_letter_code
_entity_poly.pdbx_strand_id
1 'polypeptide(L)'
;MSAAPRTPPRFVPTLTEVVPDPGVVPPRPPAGPAPALEPSVTAPLVPAADPVLEELLVHRIIQRVDVILEERLREAIATVIQEQTRSIVPRLREEVESVVRQAVCEAVAEELPVERRHP
;
A
#
# COMPACT_ATOMS: atom_id res chain seq x y z
N MET A 1 -37.67 -4.10 20.71
CA MET A 1 -36.53 -5.02 20.95
C MET A 1 -35.86 -5.29 19.61
N SER A 2 -34.53 -5.21 19.63
CA SER A 2 -33.62 -5.17 18.49
C SER A 2 -33.53 -6.49 17.73
N ALA A 3 -33.31 -6.42 16.41
CA ALA A 3 -32.35 -7.29 15.71
C ALA A 3 -32.07 -6.71 14.30
N ALA A 4 -30.94 -6.00 14.16
CA ALA A 4 -30.40 -5.61 12.86
C ALA A 4 -29.97 -6.86 12.05
N PRO A 5 -30.21 -6.92 10.73
CA PRO A 5 -29.71 -8.02 9.91
C PRO A 5 -28.18 -7.96 9.85
N ARG A 6 -27.53 -9.05 10.30
CA ARG A 6 -26.07 -9.20 10.31
C ARG A 6 -25.56 -9.34 8.87
N THR A 7 -25.09 -8.25 8.29
CA THR A 7 -24.37 -8.24 7.02
C THR A 7 -23.06 -9.04 7.19
N PRO A 8 -22.85 -10.14 6.46
CA PRO A 8 -21.60 -10.89 6.56
C PRO A 8 -20.44 -10.07 5.98
N PRO A 9 -19.26 -10.02 6.64
CA PRO A 9 -18.09 -9.34 6.09
C PRO A 9 -17.66 -9.98 4.77
N ARG A 10 -17.58 -9.15 3.73
CA ARG A 10 -17.37 -9.50 2.32
C ARG A 10 -15.91 -9.45 1.86
N PHE A 11 -14.96 -9.80 2.72
CA PHE A 11 -13.55 -9.79 2.34
C PHE A 11 -12.80 -10.93 3.00
N VAL A 12 -13.09 -12.15 2.57
CA VAL A 12 -12.11 -13.23 2.62
C VAL A 12 -11.44 -13.24 1.25
N PRO A 13 -10.19 -12.78 1.11
CA PRO A 13 -9.45 -12.98 -0.13
C PRO A 13 -9.25 -14.49 -0.31
N THR A 14 -9.82 -15.05 -1.38
CA THR A 14 -9.63 -16.44 -1.78
C THR A 14 -8.17 -16.64 -2.15
N LEU A 15 -7.48 -17.49 -1.38
CA LEU A 15 -6.10 -17.91 -1.64
C LEU A 15 -6.00 -18.40 -3.09
N THR A 16 -5.24 -17.69 -3.91
CA THR A 16 -4.92 -18.09 -5.28
C THR A 16 -4.18 -19.42 -5.26
N GLU A 17 -4.64 -20.34 -6.12
CA GLU A 17 -4.11 -21.70 -6.31
C GLU A 17 -2.58 -21.75 -6.38
N VAL A 18 -2.02 -22.74 -5.70
CA VAL A 18 -0.66 -23.21 -5.93
C VAL A 18 -0.73 -24.15 -7.12
N VAL A 19 -0.12 -23.78 -8.26
CA VAL A 19 0.08 -24.71 -9.38
C VAL A 19 1.07 -25.79 -8.89
N PRO A 20 0.66 -27.06 -8.73
CA PRO A 20 1.62 -28.13 -8.51
C PRO A 20 2.27 -28.44 -9.86
N ASP A 21 3.58 -28.26 -9.95
CA ASP A 21 4.38 -28.74 -11.08
C ASP A 21 4.20 -30.28 -11.17
N PRO A 22 3.58 -30.83 -12.23
CA PRO A 22 3.31 -32.26 -12.33
C PRO A 22 4.54 -32.93 -12.95
N GLY A 23 5.64 -33.02 -12.18
CA GLY A 23 6.94 -33.24 -12.83
C GLY A 23 7.99 -34.08 -12.13
N VAL A 24 7.84 -34.48 -10.86
CA VAL A 24 8.86 -35.31 -10.20
C VAL A 24 8.24 -36.54 -9.56
N VAL A 25 8.26 -37.63 -10.34
CA VAL A 25 8.04 -39.01 -9.93
C VAL A 25 9.04 -39.37 -8.81
N PRO A 26 8.60 -39.91 -7.65
CA PRO A 26 9.53 -40.44 -6.67
C PRO A 26 10.07 -41.80 -7.17
N PRO A 27 11.39 -42.00 -7.32
CA PRO A 27 11.91 -43.34 -7.48
C PRO A 27 11.92 -44.07 -6.13
N ARG A 28 11.12 -45.13 -6.03
CA ARG A 28 11.16 -46.22 -5.04
C ARG A 28 11.28 -47.52 -5.85
N PRO A 29 11.96 -48.63 -5.45
CA PRO A 29 12.83 -48.99 -4.29
C PRO A 29 14.19 -49.63 -4.78
N PRO A 30 14.97 -50.49 -4.06
CA PRO A 30 14.59 -51.69 -3.30
C PRO A 30 14.96 -51.65 -1.80
N ALA A 31 14.17 -52.35 -0.99
CA ALA A 31 14.50 -52.70 0.38
C ALA A 31 15.79 -53.56 0.40
N GLY A 32 16.84 -53.03 1.02
CA GLY A 32 18.04 -53.75 1.43
C GLY A 32 18.19 -53.67 2.95
N PRO A 33 18.75 -54.70 3.61
CA PRO A 33 18.69 -54.86 5.06
C PRO A 33 19.45 -53.76 5.78
N ALA A 34 18.85 -53.28 6.87
CA ALA A 34 19.36 -52.23 7.74
C ALA A 34 20.80 -52.49 8.23
N PRO A 35 21.69 -51.50 8.16
CA PRO A 35 22.76 -51.33 9.12
C PRO A 35 22.33 -50.36 10.22
N ALA A 36 22.77 -50.70 11.42
CA ALA A 36 22.50 -50.04 12.67
C ALA A 36 22.97 -48.57 12.71
N LEU A 37 22.18 -47.76 13.43
CA LEU A 37 22.64 -46.69 14.34
C LEU A 37 23.70 -45.72 13.78
N GLU A 38 23.25 -44.76 12.98
CA GLU A 38 23.94 -43.47 12.85
C GLU A 38 23.33 -42.51 13.89
N PRO A 39 24.15 -41.85 14.74
CA PRO A 39 23.64 -40.90 15.73
C PRO A 39 22.98 -39.74 15.00
N SER A 40 21.69 -39.53 15.30
CA SER A 40 20.94 -38.38 14.84
C SER A 40 21.76 -37.11 15.06
N VAL A 41 21.96 -36.36 13.98
CA VAL A 41 22.40 -34.97 14.02
C VAL A 41 21.54 -34.26 15.06
N THR A 42 22.14 -33.89 16.19
CA THR A 42 21.53 -33.02 17.18
C THR A 42 21.32 -31.67 16.50
N ALA A 43 20.18 -31.50 15.85
CA ALA A 43 19.68 -30.17 15.54
C ALA A 43 19.69 -29.37 16.85
N PRO A 44 20.15 -28.11 16.85
CA PRO A 44 20.06 -27.29 18.05
C PRO A 44 18.61 -27.31 18.50
N LEU A 45 18.36 -27.81 19.71
CA LEU A 45 17.10 -27.65 20.38
C LEU A 45 16.91 -26.14 20.52
N VAL A 46 16.14 -25.53 19.61
CA VAL A 46 15.67 -24.17 19.79
C VAL A 46 14.92 -24.23 21.11
N PRO A 47 15.36 -23.52 22.17
CA PRO A 47 14.62 -23.52 23.41
C PRO A 47 13.22 -23.01 23.05
N ALA A 48 12.18 -23.78 23.37
CA ALA A 48 10.81 -23.33 23.22
C ALA A 48 10.73 -21.98 23.93
N ALA A 49 10.51 -20.92 23.16
CA ALA A 49 10.52 -19.58 23.69
C ALA A 49 9.42 -19.48 24.75
N ASP A 50 9.76 -18.83 25.86
CA ASP A 50 8.81 -18.62 26.94
C ASP A 50 7.68 -17.72 26.40
N PRO A 51 6.41 -18.19 26.39
CA PRO A 51 5.31 -17.43 25.79
C PRO A 51 5.17 -16.04 26.41
N VAL A 52 5.47 -15.90 27.70
CA VAL A 52 5.44 -14.61 28.40
C VAL A 52 6.51 -13.66 27.86
N LEU A 53 7.68 -14.18 27.51
CA LEU A 53 8.75 -13.38 26.91
C LEU A 53 8.39 -12.95 25.48
N GLU A 54 7.76 -13.83 24.70
CA GLU A 54 7.27 -13.50 23.36
C GLU A 54 6.27 -12.35 23.41
N GLU A 55 5.30 -12.40 24.32
CA GLU A 55 4.28 -11.37 24.50
C GLU A 55 4.88 -10.01 24.90
N LEU A 56 5.86 -10.01 25.81
CA LEU A 56 6.59 -8.79 26.19
C LEU A 56 7.40 -8.22 25.01
N LEU A 57 8.02 -9.08 24.20
CA LEU A 57 8.74 -8.66 23.00
C LEU A 57 7.79 -8.07 21.97
N VAL A 58 6.63 -8.69 21.73
CA VAL A 58 5.61 -8.18 20.82
C VAL A 58 5.15 -6.80 21.25
N HIS A 59 4.79 -6.60 22.53
CA HIS A 59 4.38 -5.28 23.03
C HIS A 59 5.47 -4.23 22.87
N ARG A 60 6.73 -4.59 23.14
CA ARG A 60 7.87 -3.68 22.96
C ARG A 60 8.09 -3.33 21.49
N ILE A 61 7.94 -4.30 20.60
CA ILE A 61 8.08 -4.10 19.15
C ILE A 61 6.95 -3.22 18.65
N ILE A 62 5.70 -3.50 19.01
CA ILE A 62 4.54 -2.69 18.62
C ILE A 62 4.76 -1.24 19.03
N GLN A 63 5.07 -0.98 20.32
CA GLN A 63 5.29 0.39 20.78
C GLN A 63 6.46 1.09 20.05
N ARG A 64 7.55 0.36 19.77
CA ARG A 64 8.68 0.92 19.03
C ARG A 64 8.33 1.20 17.57
N VAL A 65 7.60 0.29 16.93
CA VAL A 65 7.16 0.41 15.55
C VAL A 65 6.18 1.56 15.40
N ASP A 66 5.26 1.74 16.34
CA ASP A 66 4.29 2.83 16.33
C ASP A 66 4.99 4.19 16.25
N VAL A 67 5.97 4.46 17.12
CA VAL A 67 6.73 5.71 17.10
C VAL A 67 7.46 5.91 15.78
N ILE A 68 8.09 4.86 15.24
CA ILE A 68 8.79 4.92 13.95
C ILE A 68 7.80 5.18 12.82
N LEU A 69 6.64 4.52 12.82
CA LEU A 69 5.62 4.69 11.80
C LEU A 69 5.02 6.10 11.85
N GLU A 70 4.77 6.65 13.03
CA GLU A 70 4.28 8.02 13.18
C GLU A 70 5.26 9.05 12.60
N GLU A 71 6.56 8.88 12.87
CA GLU A 71 7.59 9.74 12.30
C GLU A 71 7.65 9.61 10.78
N ARG A 72 7.69 8.37 10.25
CA ARG A 72 7.69 8.11 8.81
C ARG A 72 6.45 8.63 8.11
N LEU A 73 5.28 8.49 8.74
CA LEU A 73 4.03 9.00 8.22
C LEU A 73 4.05 10.52 8.14
N ARG A 74 4.54 11.20 9.19
CA ARG A 74 4.69 12.66 9.20
C ARG A 74 5.63 13.14 8.10
N GLU A 75 6.77 12.49 7.93
CA GLU A 75 7.73 12.78 6.86
C GLU A 75 7.10 12.61 5.48
N ALA A 76 6.45 11.46 5.24
CA ALA A 76 5.80 11.18 3.97
C ALA A 76 4.70 12.19 3.63
N ILE A 77 3.86 12.56 4.61
CA ILE A 77 2.83 13.59 4.43
C ILE A 77 3.47 14.95 4.11
N ALA A 78 4.53 15.33 4.82
CA ALA A 78 5.23 16.59 4.57
C ALA A 78 5.79 16.65 3.14
N THR A 79 6.40 15.56 2.65
CA THR A 79 6.87 15.45 1.27
C THR A 79 5.73 15.60 0.27
N VAL A 80 4.63 14.86 0.45
CA VAL A 80 3.47 14.92 -0.47
C VAL A 80 2.87 16.32 -0.50
N ILE A 81 2.67 16.95 0.65
CA ILE A 81 2.11 18.32 0.73
C ILE A 81 3.06 19.33 0.07
N GLN A 82 4.37 19.18 0.25
CA GLN A 82 5.36 20.06 -0.36
C GLN A 82 5.36 19.91 -1.89
N GLU A 83 5.34 18.68 -2.39
CA GLU A 83 5.26 18.38 -3.82
C GLU A 83 3.96 18.91 -4.43
N GLN A 84 2.82 18.63 -3.78
CA GLN A 84 1.51 19.12 -4.20
C GLN A 84 1.48 20.65 -4.23
N THR A 85 1.87 21.32 -3.14
CA THR A 85 1.88 22.78 -3.06
C THR A 85 2.78 23.41 -4.12
N ARG A 86 3.97 22.84 -4.35
CA ARG A 86 4.90 23.30 -5.39
C ARG A 86 4.31 23.14 -6.80
N SER A 87 3.51 22.10 -7.03
CA SER A 87 2.89 21.83 -8.33
C SER A 87 1.60 22.61 -8.59
N ILE A 88 0.84 22.99 -7.56
CA ILE A 88 -0.46 23.65 -7.70
C ILE A 88 -0.32 25.10 -8.16
N VAL A 89 0.63 25.85 -7.61
CA VAL A 89 0.83 27.28 -7.95
C VAL A 89 1.03 27.53 -9.46
N PRO A 90 1.96 26.84 -10.16
CA PRO A 90 2.13 27.05 -11.60
C PRO A 90 0.88 26.65 -12.40
N ARG A 91 0.22 25.54 -12.06
CA ARG A 91 -1.02 25.11 -12.73
C ARG A 91 -2.13 26.15 -12.58
N LEU A 92 -2.32 26.68 -11.37
CA LEU A 92 -3.31 27.74 -11.15
C LEU A 92 -2.99 29.01 -11.94
N ARG A 93 -1.71 29.36 -12.12
CA ARG A 93 -1.32 30.50 -12.94
C ARG A 93 -1.69 30.30 -14.40
N GLU A 94 -1.43 29.11 -14.95
CA GLU A 94 -1.80 28.76 -16.32
C GLU A 94 -3.32 28.80 -16.52
N GLU A 95 -4.09 28.24 -15.59
CA GLU A 95 -5.56 28.30 -15.62
C GLU A 95 -6.09 29.73 -15.54
N VAL A 96 -5.54 30.55 -14.64
CA VAL A 96 -5.92 31.97 -14.52
C VAL A 96 -5.56 32.73 -15.80
N GLU A 97 -4.39 32.50 -16.38
CA GLU A 97 -4.01 33.12 -17.66
C GLU A 97 -5.00 32.75 -18.78
N SER A 98 -5.36 31.47 -18.89
CA SER A 98 -6.33 30.98 -19.86
C SER A 98 -7.69 31.68 -19.71
N VAL A 99 -8.21 31.74 -18.47
CA VAL A 99 -9.48 32.42 -18.15
C VAL A 99 -9.41 33.91 -18.47
N VAL A 100 -8.31 34.59 -18.11
CA VAL A 100 -8.13 36.01 -18.40
C VAL A 100 -8.05 36.27 -19.90
N ARG A 101 -7.31 35.45 -20.66
CA ARG A 101 -7.22 35.57 -22.12
C ARG A 101 -8.60 35.42 -22.77
N GLN A 102 -9.37 34.43 -22.34
CA GLN A 102 -10.73 34.21 -22.82
C GLN A 102 -11.63 35.40 -22.53
N ALA A 103 -11.66 35.89 -21.28
CA ALA A 103 -12.47 37.03 -20.88
C ALA A 103 -12.11 38.31 -21.64
N VAL A 104 -10.81 38.54 -21.90
CA VAL A 104 -10.35 39.68 -22.71
C VAL A 104 -10.78 39.52 -24.16
N CYS A 105 -10.65 38.32 -24.76
CA CYS A 105 -11.13 38.08 -26.12
C CYS A 105 -12.63 38.32 -26.27
N GLU A 106 -13.42 37.88 -25.29
CA GLU A 106 -14.86 38.12 -25.24
C GLU A 106 -15.18 39.62 -25.12
N ALA A 107 -14.59 40.32 -24.14
CA ALA A 107 -14.79 41.75 -23.96
C ALA A 107 -14.39 42.55 -25.22
N VAL A 108 -13.27 42.23 -25.86
CA VAL A 108 -12.85 42.88 -27.11
C VAL A 108 -13.84 42.60 -28.24
N ALA A 109 -14.36 41.37 -28.35
CA ALA A 109 -15.36 41.03 -29.34
C ALA A 109 -16.69 41.77 -29.14
N GLU A 110 -17.03 42.15 -27.91
CA GLU A 110 -18.19 42.98 -27.57
C GLU A 110 -17.97 44.48 -27.90
N GLU A 111 -16.75 44.99 -27.77
CA GLU A 111 -16.41 46.40 -28.05
C GLU A 111 -16.25 46.69 -29.56
N LEU A 112 -15.63 45.78 -30.33
CA LEU A 112 -15.44 45.93 -31.78
C LEU A 112 -16.72 46.25 -32.60
N PRO A 113 -17.90 45.66 -32.34
CA PRO A 113 -19.13 46.01 -33.06
C PRO A 113 -19.72 47.37 -32.65
N VAL A 114 -19.39 47.87 -31.45
CA VAL A 114 -19.81 49.21 -30.98
C VAL A 114 -19.01 50.28 -31.74
N GLU A 115 -17.68 50.10 -31.88
CA GLU A 115 -16.83 51.02 -32.66
C GLU A 115 -17.20 51.07 -34.15
N ARG A 116 -17.54 49.94 -34.78
CA ARG A 116 -17.93 49.93 -36.21
C ARG A 116 -19.28 50.59 -36.52
N ARG A 117 -20.07 50.95 -35.50
CA ARG A 117 -21.39 51.58 -35.67
C ARG A 117 -21.38 53.11 -35.56
N HIS A 118 -20.23 53.72 -35.21
CA HIS A 118 -20.04 55.16 -35.19
C HIS A 118 -19.12 55.62 -36.35
N PRO A 119 -19.68 56.02 -37.50
CA PRO A 119 -18.99 56.83 -38.51
C PRO A 119 -19.05 58.34 -38.22
#